data_AF-A0A7C5HIQ7-F1
#
_entry.id   AF-A0A7C5HIQ7-F1
#
_cell.length_a   1.000
_cell.length_b   1.000
_cell.length_c   1.000
_cell.angle_alpha   90.00
_cell.angle_beta   90.00
_cell.angle_gamma   90.00
#
_symmetry.space_group_name_H-M   'P 1'
#
loop_
_entity.id
_entity.type
_entity.pdbx_description
1 polymer ?
#
loop_
_entity_poly.entity_id
_entity_poly.type
_entity_poly.pdbx_seq_one_letter_code
_entity_poly.pdbx_strand_id
1 'polypeptide(L)'
;MTKKQILLSLTTLPLVLNAEVTLDTIEVNAQKHSDEVYQKEGYMKDAPMQKQLTAKQALEIAGTNGDPIKALKSFAGIVSTNNDDASELYVHGSKPRETRFTINHLPIGYLFHLGGLHSVIAPEMTGQIDAYLGGFDVTYGA
;
A
#
# COMPACT_ATOMS: atom_id res chain seq x y z
N MET A 1 -10.04 77.75 57.37
CA MET A 1 -9.12 76.73 56.82
C MET A 1 -9.89 75.44 56.60
N THR A 2 -10.38 75.21 55.39
CA THR A 2 -11.20 74.04 55.03
C THR A 2 -10.32 72.99 54.34
N LYS A 3 -10.19 71.84 54.99
CA LYS A 3 -9.35 70.71 54.55
C LYS A 3 -10.05 70.02 53.37
N LYS A 4 -9.46 70.04 52.17
CA LYS A 4 -9.94 69.24 51.03
C LYS A 4 -9.20 67.90 50.99
N GLN A 5 -9.93 66.80 51.12
CA GLN A 5 -9.41 65.45 50.94
C GLN A 5 -9.50 65.09 49.46
N ILE A 6 -8.37 64.69 48.86
CA ILE A 6 -8.31 64.19 47.48
C ILE A 6 -8.42 62.67 47.57
N LEU A 7 -9.54 62.11 47.13
CA LEU A 7 -9.65 60.67 46.90
C LEU A 7 -8.95 60.32 45.59
N LEU A 8 -7.84 59.57 45.66
CA LEU A 8 -7.29 58.87 44.50
C LEU A 8 -8.06 57.55 44.33
N SER A 9 -8.88 57.43 43.30
CA SER A 9 -9.40 56.13 42.87
C SER A 9 -8.40 55.49 41.91
N LEU A 10 -7.69 54.47 42.39
CA LEU A 10 -6.78 53.67 41.56
C LEU A 10 -7.59 52.56 40.88
N THR A 11 -8.04 52.78 39.65
CA THR A 11 -8.67 51.75 38.82
C THR A 11 -7.59 50.80 38.30
N THR A 12 -7.46 49.64 38.90
CA THR A 12 -6.59 48.56 38.40
C THR A 12 -7.25 47.90 37.21
N LEU A 13 -6.73 48.16 36.00
CA LEU A 13 -7.12 47.44 34.79
C LEU A 13 -6.32 46.13 34.72
N PRO A 14 -6.95 44.94 34.68
CA PRO A 14 -6.22 43.70 34.50
C PRO A 14 -5.67 43.65 33.07
N LEU A 15 -4.34 43.70 32.95
CA LEU A 15 -3.65 43.52 31.68
C LEU A 15 -3.66 42.02 31.35
N VAL A 16 -4.60 41.58 30.51
CA VAL A 16 -4.63 40.21 29.99
C VAL A 16 -3.65 40.14 28.83
N LEU A 17 -2.48 39.53 29.08
CA LEU A 17 -1.48 39.26 28.06
C LEU A 17 -1.92 38.01 27.28
N ASN A 18 -2.50 38.20 26.10
CA ASN A 18 -2.77 37.09 25.18
C ASN A 18 -1.44 36.67 24.54
N ALA A 19 -0.92 35.50 24.93
CA ALA A 19 0.16 34.86 24.20
C ALA A 19 -0.46 34.14 23.00
N GLU A 20 -0.37 34.75 21.81
CA GLU A 20 -0.71 34.10 20.56
C GLU A 20 0.53 33.37 20.04
N VAL A 21 0.45 32.04 19.97
CA VAL A 21 1.48 31.21 19.35
C VAL A 21 1.09 31.05 17.89
N THR A 22 1.77 31.80 17.02
CA THR A 22 1.70 31.62 15.57
C THR A 22 2.44 30.34 15.20
N LEU A 23 1.69 29.33 14.75
CA LEU A 23 2.26 28.13 14.14
C LEU A 23 2.68 28.47 12.72
N ASP A 24 3.96 28.34 12.41
CA ASP A 24 4.44 28.43 11.03
C ASP A 24 3.95 27.21 10.24
N THR A 25 3.39 27.45 9.05
CA THR A 25 3.04 26.39 8.12
C THR A 25 4.33 25.75 7.62
N ILE A 26 4.58 24.50 8.04
CA ILE A 26 5.68 23.71 7.50
C ILE A 26 5.22 23.19 6.12
N GLU A 27 5.76 23.78 5.04
CA GLU A 27 5.60 23.23 3.70
C GLU A 27 6.42 21.96 3.58
N VAL A 28 5.76 20.81 3.76
CA VAL A 28 6.37 19.52 3.50
C VAL A 28 6.37 19.31 1.99
N ASN A 29 7.52 19.54 1.35
CA ASN A 29 7.73 19.19 -0.05
C ASN A 29 7.97 17.67 -0.15
N ALA A 30 6.90 16.90 -0.03
CA ALA A 30 6.95 15.47 -0.21
C ALA A 30 7.09 15.18 -1.70
N GLN A 31 8.30 14.82 -2.13
CA GLN A 31 8.46 14.18 -3.43
C GLN A 31 7.68 12.87 -3.37
N LYS A 32 6.63 12.76 -4.19
CA LYS A 32 5.94 11.49 -4.41
C LYS A 32 7.00 10.54 -4.94
N HIS A 33 7.48 9.61 -4.09
CA HIS A 33 8.33 8.52 -4.54
C HIS A 33 7.57 7.87 -5.68
N SER A 34 8.13 7.96 -6.87
CA SER A 34 7.49 7.61 -8.12
C SER A 34 6.97 6.17 -8.05
N ASP A 35 6.13 5.77 -9.01
CA ASP A 35 5.74 4.38 -9.25
C ASP A 35 6.97 3.54 -9.70
N GLU A 36 8.08 3.65 -8.97
CA GLU A 36 9.32 2.96 -9.20
C GLU A 36 9.12 1.53 -8.80
N VAL A 37 9.33 0.68 -9.81
CA VAL A 37 9.44 -0.74 -9.65
C VAL A 37 10.60 -1.01 -8.70
N TYR A 38 10.29 -1.50 -7.50
CA TYR A 38 11.31 -1.97 -6.56
C TYR A 38 12.11 -3.09 -7.25
N GLN A 39 13.41 -2.86 -7.42
CA GLN A 39 14.30 -3.82 -8.07
C GLN A 39 14.75 -4.81 -7.01
N LYS A 40 14.20 -6.01 -7.10
CA LYS A 40 14.52 -7.10 -6.20
C LYS A 40 15.73 -7.89 -6.70
N GLU A 41 16.59 -8.31 -5.78
CA GLU A 41 17.65 -9.28 -6.05
C GLU A 41 17.08 -10.56 -6.69
N GLY A 42 17.63 -10.96 -7.83
CA GLY A 42 17.17 -12.14 -8.60
C GLY A 42 16.02 -11.87 -9.58
N TYR A 43 15.44 -10.67 -9.60
CA TYR A 43 14.54 -10.29 -10.69
C TYR A 43 15.34 -10.04 -11.98
N MET A 44 14.88 -10.65 -13.06
CA MET A 44 15.48 -10.54 -14.39
C MET A 44 14.45 -9.98 -15.35
N LYS A 45 14.60 -8.71 -15.73
CA LYS A 45 13.65 -7.97 -16.59
C LYS A 45 13.27 -8.71 -17.88
N ASP A 46 14.21 -9.46 -18.46
CA ASP A 46 14.05 -10.17 -19.73
C ASP A 46 13.80 -11.68 -19.54
N ALA A 47 13.61 -12.15 -18.30
CA ALA A 47 13.29 -13.55 -18.07
C ALA A 47 11.85 -13.87 -18.57
N PRO A 48 11.67 -14.92 -19.39
CA PRO A 48 10.41 -15.16 -20.09
C PRO A 48 9.22 -15.46 -19.16
N MET A 49 9.50 -16.02 -17.98
CA MET A 49 8.49 -16.44 -16.99
C MET A 49 8.45 -15.53 -15.76
N GLN A 50 9.03 -14.34 -15.84
CA GLN A 50 8.93 -13.33 -14.79
C GLN A 50 8.02 -12.18 -15.25
N LYS A 51 7.11 -11.77 -14.38
CA LYS A 51 6.22 -10.63 -14.57
C LYS A 51 6.25 -9.75 -13.34
N GLN A 52 6.11 -8.46 -13.57
CA GLN A 52 6.15 -7.46 -12.53
C GLN A 52 5.15 -6.36 -12.84
N LEU A 53 4.36 -5.98 -11.85
CA LEU A 53 3.41 -4.88 -11.93
C LEU A 53 3.53 -4.04 -10.67
N THR A 54 3.54 -2.72 -10.82
CA THR A 54 3.21 -1.82 -9.70
C THR A 54 1.71 -1.96 -9.39
N ALA A 55 1.31 -1.63 -8.16
CA ALA A 55 -0.11 -1.67 -7.79
C ALA A 55 -0.97 -0.75 -8.67
N LYS A 56 -0.43 0.40 -9.09
CA LYS A 56 -1.10 1.29 -10.04
C LYS A 56 -1.35 0.62 -11.39
N GLN A 57 -0.33 0.01 -11.99
CA GLN A 57 -0.49 -0.73 -13.25
C GLN A 57 -1.46 -1.90 -13.10
N ALA A 58 -1.43 -2.59 -11.96
CA ALA A 58 -2.37 -3.65 -11.66
C ALA A 58 -3.81 -3.14 -11.63
N LEU A 59 -4.07 -2.00 -10.97
CA LEU A 59 -5.40 -1.40 -10.89
C LEU A 59 -5.94 -0.89 -12.24
N GLU A 60 -5.06 -0.59 -13.21
CA GLU A 60 -5.47 -0.24 -14.58
C GLU A 60 -5.98 -1.45 -15.38
N ILE A 61 -5.73 -2.69 -14.90
CA ILE A 61 -6.21 -3.91 -15.55
C ILE A 61 -7.69 -4.10 -15.23
N ALA A 62 -8.48 -4.37 -16.27
CA ALA A 62 -9.91 -4.66 -16.14
C ALA A 62 -10.16 -5.92 -15.30
N GLY A 63 -11.25 -5.92 -14.51
CA GLY A 63 -11.62 -7.06 -13.67
C GLY A 63 -10.94 -7.12 -12.29
N THR A 64 -10.07 -6.15 -11.96
CA THR A 64 -9.46 -6.06 -10.63
C THR A 64 -10.44 -5.63 -9.53
N ASN A 65 -11.51 -4.90 -9.87
CA ASN A 65 -12.50 -4.42 -8.90
C ASN A 65 -11.88 -3.66 -7.71
N GLY A 66 -10.81 -2.88 -7.96
CA GLY A 66 -10.09 -2.14 -6.93
C GLY A 66 -9.08 -2.96 -6.13
N ASP A 67 -8.89 -4.25 -6.46
CA ASP A 67 -7.91 -5.13 -5.83
C ASP A 67 -6.74 -5.41 -6.79
N PRO A 68 -5.53 -4.87 -6.53
CA PRO A 68 -4.39 -5.04 -7.43
C PRO A 68 -3.96 -6.50 -7.57
N ILE A 69 -4.14 -7.35 -6.55
CA ILE A 69 -3.72 -8.76 -6.61
C ILE A 69 -4.58 -9.56 -7.61
N LYS A 70 -5.83 -9.14 -7.85
CA LYS A 70 -6.68 -9.76 -8.88
C LYS A 70 -6.10 -9.63 -10.30
N ALA A 71 -5.17 -8.70 -10.53
CA ALA A 71 -4.45 -8.58 -11.80
C ALA A 71 -3.64 -9.85 -12.14
N LEU A 72 -3.27 -10.69 -11.18
CA LEU A 72 -2.62 -11.97 -11.44
C LEU A 72 -3.42 -12.85 -12.42
N LYS A 73 -4.75 -12.75 -12.41
CA LYS A 73 -5.63 -13.51 -13.30
C LYS A 73 -5.48 -13.12 -14.77
N SER A 74 -4.86 -11.97 -15.08
CA SER A 74 -4.60 -11.55 -16.46
C SER A 74 -3.27 -12.09 -17.01
N PHE A 75 -2.44 -12.76 -16.20
CA PHE A 75 -1.16 -13.30 -16.66
C PHE A 75 -1.35 -14.60 -17.44
N ALA A 76 -0.68 -14.69 -18.59
CA ALA A 76 -0.62 -15.92 -19.36
C ALA A 76 0.00 -17.04 -18.50
N GLY A 77 -0.65 -18.20 -18.44
CA GLY A 77 -0.24 -19.33 -17.61
C GLY A 77 -0.85 -19.34 -16.21
N ILE A 78 -1.53 -18.28 -15.79
CA ILE A 78 -2.37 -18.29 -14.57
C ILE A 78 -3.81 -18.55 -14.97
N VAL A 79 -4.45 -19.52 -14.34
CA VAL A 79 -5.89 -19.77 -14.47
C VAL A 79 -6.54 -19.86 -13.10
N SER A 80 -7.74 -19.30 -12.96
CA SER A 80 -8.59 -19.50 -11.78
C SER A 80 -9.74 -20.45 -12.11
N THR A 81 -10.26 -21.14 -11.11
CA THR A 81 -11.39 -22.08 -11.29
C THR A 81 -12.70 -21.32 -11.52
N ASN A 82 -13.66 -21.97 -12.19
CA ASN A 82 -15.13 -21.79 -12.27
C ASN A 82 -15.83 -20.40 -12.20
N ASN A 83 -15.19 -19.27 -11.87
CA ASN A 83 -15.76 -17.92 -11.83
C ASN A 83 -14.68 -16.83 -11.65
N ASP A 84 -15.03 -15.59 -12.00
CA ASP A 84 -14.16 -14.41 -11.84
C ASP A 84 -13.74 -14.16 -10.39
N ASP A 85 -14.54 -14.63 -9.42
CA ASP A 85 -14.29 -14.53 -7.98
C ASP A 85 -13.72 -15.80 -7.38
N ALA A 86 -13.06 -16.68 -8.15
CA ALA A 86 -12.36 -17.80 -7.55
C ALA A 86 -11.11 -17.36 -6.77
N SER A 87 -10.91 -18.01 -5.62
CA SER A 87 -9.78 -17.81 -4.70
C SER A 87 -8.56 -18.66 -5.06
N GLU A 88 -8.74 -19.70 -5.86
CA GLU A 88 -7.68 -20.62 -6.23
C GLU A 88 -7.05 -20.21 -7.55
N LEU A 89 -5.72 -20.11 -7.56
CA LEU A 89 -4.92 -19.86 -8.76
C LEU A 89 -4.08 -21.08 -9.09
N TYR A 90 -4.06 -21.44 -10.36
CA TYR A 90 -3.26 -22.52 -10.92
C TYR A 90 -2.23 -21.88 -11.85
N VAL A 91 -0.96 -22.21 -11.66
CA VAL A 91 0.15 -21.65 -12.43
C VAL A 91 0.74 -22.75 -13.30
N HIS A 92 0.61 -22.62 -14.62
CA HIS A 92 1.05 -23.61 -15.62
C HIS A 92 0.56 -25.05 -15.31
N GLY A 93 -0.62 -25.19 -14.71
CA GLY A 93 -1.22 -26.46 -14.33
C GLY A 93 -0.87 -26.96 -12.92
N SER A 94 0.08 -26.32 -12.23
CA SER A 94 0.34 -26.60 -10.81
C SER A 94 -0.87 -26.24 -9.95
N LYS A 95 -1.14 -27.08 -8.95
CA LYS A 95 -2.26 -26.86 -8.02
C LYS A 95 -1.99 -25.63 -7.14
N PRO A 96 -3.02 -25.00 -6.56
CA PRO A 96 -2.84 -23.87 -5.64
C PRO A 96 -1.89 -24.18 -4.48
N ARG A 97 -1.92 -25.41 -3.95
CA ARG A 97 -1.05 -25.89 -2.86
C ARG A 97 0.41 -26.12 -3.27
N GLU A 98 0.70 -26.15 -4.57
CA GLU A 98 2.03 -26.31 -5.16
C GLU A 98 2.62 -24.95 -5.58
N THR A 99 1.85 -23.87 -5.44
CA THR A 99 2.29 -22.49 -5.67
C THR A 99 2.53 -21.81 -4.33
N ARG A 100 3.63 -21.06 -4.20
CA ARG A 100 3.95 -20.30 -2.99
C ARG A 100 3.64 -18.82 -3.19
N PHE A 101 2.90 -18.25 -2.24
CA PHE A 101 2.64 -16.82 -2.17
C PHE A 101 3.38 -16.22 -0.98
N THR A 102 3.99 -15.05 -1.18
CA THR A 102 4.78 -14.38 -0.13
C THR A 102 4.55 -12.89 -0.13
N ILE A 103 4.60 -12.26 1.05
CA ILE A 103 4.71 -10.81 1.22
C ILE A 103 6.12 -10.54 1.72
N ASN A 104 6.96 -9.87 0.93
CA ASN A 104 8.36 -9.59 1.32
C ASN A 104 9.10 -10.85 1.85
N HIS A 105 8.99 -11.96 1.12
CA HIS A 105 9.52 -13.29 1.49
C HIS A 105 8.85 -14.00 2.67
N LEU A 106 7.90 -13.37 3.36
CA LEU A 106 7.08 -14.05 4.37
C LEU A 106 5.99 -14.86 3.67
N PRO A 107 5.96 -16.21 3.81
CA PRO A 107 4.92 -17.02 3.20
C PRO A 107 3.56 -16.74 3.81
N ILE A 108 2.54 -16.67 2.96
CA ILE A 108 1.13 -16.55 3.37
C ILE A 108 0.37 -17.81 2.95
N GLY A 109 -0.64 -18.19 3.74
CA GLY A 109 -1.36 -19.45 3.55
C GLY A 109 -2.30 -19.46 2.34
N TYR A 110 -2.82 -18.30 1.94
CA TYR A 110 -3.72 -18.11 0.80
C TYR A 110 -3.77 -16.62 0.42
N LEU A 111 -4.20 -16.31 -0.81
CA LEU A 111 -4.24 -14.94 -1.34
C LEU A 111 -5.57 -14.22 -1.14
N PHE A 112 -6.69 -14.95 -1.17
CA PHE A 112 -8.02 -14.34 -1.21
C PHE A 112 -8.96 -14.88 -0.15
N HIS A 113 -9.82 -14.00 0.37
CA HIS A 113 -10.92 -14.29 1.28
C HIS A 113 -12.28 -14.20 0.58
N LEU A 114 -13.33 -14.63 1.31
CA LEU A 114 -14.74 -14.55 0.85
C LEU A 114 -14.94 -15.20 -0.53
N GLY A 115 -14.38 -16.40 -0.69
CA GLY A 115 -14.46 -17.17 -1.94
C GLY A 115 -13.52 -16.71 -3.05
N GLY A 116 -12.90 -15.52 -2.94
CA GLY A 116 -12.06 -14.89 -3.96
C GLY A 116 -12.49 -13.45 -4.30
N LEU A 117 -13.47 -12.90 -3.58
CA LEU A 117 -13.97 -11.54 -3.78
C LEU A 117 -12.93 -10.47 -3.44
N HIS A 118 -12.13 -10.70 -2.39
CA HIS A 118 -11.11 -9.75 -1.93
C HIS A 118 -9.82 -10.49 -1.54
N SER A 119 -8.69 -9.84 -1.77
CA SER A 119 -7.40 -10.29 -1.26
C SER A 119 -7.28 -10.12 0.24
N VAL A 120 -6.40 -10.91 0.85
CA VAL A 120 -6.04 -10.77 2.27
C VAL A 120 -5.19 -9.54 2.55
N ILE A 121 -4.65 -8.93 1.49
CA ILE A 121 -3.80 -7.73 1.52
C ILE A 121 -4.65 -6.57 1.03
N ALA A 122 -4.67 -5.47 1.80
CA ALA A 122 -5.34 -4.25 1.39
C ALA A 122 -4.68 -3.65 0.13
N PRO A 123 -5.45 -3.10 -0.83
CA PRO A 123 -4.90 -2.44 -2.01
C PRO A 123 -3.84 -1.39 -1.69
N GLU A 124 -4.05 -0.60 -0.65
CA GLU A 124 -3.17 0.49 -0.21
C GLU A 124 -1.85 -0.02 0.38
N MET A 125 -1.80 -1.28 0.80
CA MET A 125 -0.60 -1.94 1.31
C MET A 125 0.19 -2.66 0.21
N THR A 126 -0.33 -2.72 -1.00
CA THR A 126 0.34 -3.35 -2.13
C THR A 126 1.13 -2.29 -2.89
N GLY A 127 2.46 -2.42 -2.93
CA GLY A 127 3.31 -1.57 -3.77
C GLY A 127 3.57 -2.18 -5.15
N GLN A 128 3.89 -3.47 -5.15
CA GLN A 128 4.34 -4.22 -6.32
C GLN A 128 3.90 -5.69 -6.22
N ILE A 129 3.64 -6.29 -7.37
CA ILE A 129 3.37 -7.71 -7.55
C ILE A 129 4.46 -8.27 -8.46
N ASP A 130 5.24 -9.20 -7.92
CA ASP A 130 6.20 -9.99 -8.69
C ASP A 130 5.66 -11.42 -8.85
N ALA A 131 5.56 -11.88 -10.10
CA ALA A 131 5.17 -13.25 -10.40
C ALA A 131 6.32 -13.99 -11.10
N TYR A 132 6.77 -15.04 -10.44
CA TYR A 132 7.77 -15.97 -10.97
C TYR A 132 7.06 -17.27 -11.35
N LEU A 133 6.66 -17.37 -12.61
CA LEU A 133 5.80 -18.46 -13.11
C LEU A 133 6.60 -19.75 -13.42
N GLY A 134 7.92 -19.66 -13.43
CA GLY A 134 8.87 -20.75 -13.63
C GLY A 134 10.29 -20.22 -13.75
N GLY A 135 11.29 -21.11 -13.64
CA GLY A 135 12.71 -20.73 -13.71
C GLY A 135 13.11 -19.65 -12.70
N PHE A 136 12.52 -19.68 -11.49
CA PHE A 136 12.86 -18.79 -10.40
C PHE A 136 14.26 -19.09 -9.84
N ASP A 137 14.87 -18.09 -9.21
CA ASP A 137 16.19 -18.20 -8.61
C ASP A 137 16.23 -19.15 -7.39
N VAL A 138 17.42 -19.59 -7.00
CA VAL A 138 17.69 -20.54 -5.90
C VAL A 138 17.14 -20.10 -4.54
N THR A 139 16.86 -18.80 -4.37
CA THR A 139 16.19 -18.24 -3.19
C THR A 139 14.80 -18.80 -2.92
N TYR A 140 14.14 -19.38 -3.93
CA TYR A 140 12.79 -19.94 -3.82
C TYR A 140 12.75 -21.47 -3.64
N GLY A 141 13.90 -22.14 -3.67
CA GLY A 141 14.06 -23.57 -3.43
C GLY A 141 14.27 -24.40 -4.70
N ALA A 142 14.34 -25.73 -4.53
CA ALA A 142 14.35 -26.75 -5.58
C ALA A 142 13.02 -27.50 -5.62
#